data_AF-H1DEG7-F1
#
_entry.id   AF-H1DEG7-F1
#
_cell.length_a   1.000
_cell.length_b   1.000
_cell.length_c   1.000
_cell.angle_alpha   90.00
_cell.angle_beta   90.00
_cell.angle_gamma   90.00
#
_symmetry.space_group_name_H-M   'P 1'
#
loop_
_entity.id
_entity.type
_entity.pdbx_description
1 polymer ?
#
loop_
_entity_poly.entity_id
_entity_poly.type
_entity_poly.pdbx_seq_one_letter_code
_entity_poly.pdbx_strand_id
1 'polypeptide(L)'
;MRGKFKYYPITYGHILASWYILYLVAQYKLILPETLNKIIKNSGKLGGTIPVKQGIKICHDYELITIKKEGILLTEISQNRIVPLCSNDDPNIKSLRAILFHIVSYHNFSWLIFYDSDPDIFRNYLIEDDPEWTNLLDNAKLFDFSDEEVNQWWSNVLEKYEDYKEKLKKAIGDVGEKLTYIYELQRVKNDGYRPEKSFVKWAARIDDHFGFDIQSIRGKYFCHTFLEKDKIQIEVKSSESIKIDSFRFYISKPEWLMAQKNFHSYFFYCWVGVDIDKESAMEGPYVIPAIALKDKIPTDNSNECEWSECRCVIDLSKFKLLH
;
A
#
# COMPACT_ATOMS: atom_id res chain seq x y z
N MET A 1 -2.40 3.29 -13.93
CA MET A 1 -1.75 2.25 -13.13
C MET A 1 -0.28 2.23 -13.49
N ARG A 2 0.61 2.54 -12.56
CA ARG A 2 2.06 2.41 -12.77
C ARG A 2 2.38 0.91 -12.79
N GLY A 3 3.08 0.44 -13.82
CA GLY A 3 3.40 -0.98 -13.94
C GLY A 3 4.18 -1.49 -12.72
N LYS A 4 4.04 -2.78 -12.38
CA LYS A 4 4.85 -3.43 -11.34
C LYS A 4 6.33 -3.21 -11.66
N PHE A 5 6.96 -2.27 -10.97
CA PHE A 5 8.40 -2.07 -11.08
C PHE A 5 9.09 -3.28 -10.48
N LYS A 6 9.92 -3.95 -11.28
CA LYS A 6 10.75 -5.03 -10.78
C LYS A 6 11.86 -4.40 -9.95
N TYR A 7 11.81 -4.56 -8.63
CA TYR A 7 12.87 -4.11 -7.74
C TYR A 7 14.22 -4.64 -8.24
N TYR A 8 15.22 -3.76 -8.28
CA TYR A 8 16.61 -4.12 -8.53
C TYR A 8 17.48 -3.45 -7.47
N PRO A 9 18.60 -4.10 -7.06
CA PRO A 9 19.49 -3.53 -6.08
C PRO A 9 20.00 -2.14 -6.49
N ILE A 10 19.85 -1.16 -5.59
CA ILE A 10 20.35 0.20 -5.75
C ILE A 10 21.55 0.36 -4.83
N THR A 11 22.69 0.75 -5.38
CA THR A 11 23.93 0.97 -4.62
C THR A 11 24.27 2.45 -4.62
N TYR A 12 25.19 2.86 -3.75
CA TYR A 12 25.69 4.24 -3.73
C TYR A 12 26.28 4.68 -5.08
N GLY A 13 27.03 3.80 -5.75
CA GLY A 13 27.56 4.06 -7.10
C GLY A 13 26.45 4.31 -8.13
N HIS A 14 25.30 3.64 -8.02
CA HIS A 14 24.16 3.91 -8.88
C HIS A 14 23.58 5.31 -8.65
N ILE A 15 23.44 5.74 -7.39
CA ILE A 15 22.94 7.08 -7.05
C ILE A 15 23.90 8.18 -7.51
N LEU A 16 25.21 7.98 -7.35
CA LEU A 16 26.22 8.91 -7.88
C LEU A 16 26.15 9.01 -9.41
N ALA A 17 25.99 7.88 -10.10
CA ALA A 17 25.80 7.87 -11.54
C ALA A 17 24.53 8.63 -11.95
N SER A 18 23.42 8.42 -11.23
CA SER A 18 22.16 9.13 -11.45
C SER A 18 22.32 10.64 -11.27
N TRP A 19 22.97 11.11 -10.19
CA TRP A 19 23.26 12.54 -10.03
C TRP A 19 24.05 13.09 -11.21
N TYR A 20 25.15 12.44 -11.59
CA TYR A 20 25.99 12.95 -12.66
C TYR A 20 25.26 13.02 -14.00
N ILE A 21 24.34 12.08 -14.27
CA ILE A 21 23.45 12.14 -15.42
C ILE A 21 22.52 13.35 -15.34
N LEU A 22 21.86 13.59 -14.20
CA LEU A 22 20.98 14.75 -14.02
C LEU A 22 21.75 16.07 -14.20
N TYR A 23 22.95 16.16 -13.64
CA TYR A 23 23.85 17.28 -13.80
C TYR A 23 24.18 17.54 -15.28
N LEU A 24 24.59 16.51 -16.03
CA LEU A 24 24.91 16.65 -17.45
C LEU A 24 23.69 17.06 -18.28
N VAL A 25 22.53 16.45 -18.05
CA VAL A 25 21.29 16.82 -18.77
C VAL A 25 20.92 18.29 -18.48
N ALA A 26 21.13 18.77 -17.25
CA ALA A 26 20.90 20.16 -16.89
C ALA A 26 21.82 21.13 -17.66
N GLN A 27 23.12 20.80 -17.77
CA GLN A 27 24.11 21.65 -18.45
C GLN A 27 23.85 21.73 -19.96
N TYR A 28 23.49 20.61 -20.60
CA TYR A 28 23.31 20.55 -22.05
C TYR A 28 21.87 20.82 -22.52
N LYS A 29 20.90 20.92 -21.61
CA LYS A 29 19.43 21.08 -21.83
C LYS A 29 18.74 19.95 -22.61
N LEU A 30 19.39 19.42 -23.64
CA LEU A 30 18.98 18.28 -24.44
C LEU A 30 20.25 17.51 -24.82
N ILE A 31 20.38 16.26 -24.37
CA ILE A 31 21.54 15.42 -24.67
C ILE A 31 21.11 14.08 -25.27
N LEU A 32 21.74 13.71 -26.39
CA LEU A 32 21.52 12.39 -26.98
C LEU A 32 22.13 11.29 -26.09
N PRO A 33 21.48 10.12 -25.94
CA PRO A 33 22.00 9.02 -25.11
C PRO A 33 23.44 8.60 -25.46
N GLU A 34 23.80 8.62 -26.74
CA GLU A 34 25.15 8.29 -27.23
C GLU A 34 26.19 9.31 -26.77
N THR A 35 25.86 10.60 -26.85
CA THR A 35 26.69 11.70 -26.38
C THR A 35 26.88 11.62 -24.87
N LEU A 36 25.80 11.36 -24.11
CA LEU A 36 25.87 11.17 -22.66
C LEU A 36 26.83 10.04 -22.29
N ASN A 37 26.68 8.87 -22.94
CA ASN A 37 27.57 7.74 -22.72
C ASN A 37 29.04 8.07 -23.04
N LYS A 38 29.29 8.83 -24.12
CA LYS A 38 30.65 9.24 -24.50
C LYS A 38 31.27 10.18 -23.47
N ILE A 39 30.51 11.17 -22.97
CA ILE A 39 30.98 12.09 -21.93
C ILE A 39 31.33 11.31 -20.66
N ILE A 40 30.44 10.44 -20.20
CA ILE A 40 30.67 9.75 -18.93
C ILE A 40 31.87 8.80 -19.02
N LYS A 41 32.03 8.05 -20.13
CA LYS A 41 33.21 7.19 -20.36
C LYS A 41 34.53 7.96 -20.33
N ASN A 42 34.53 9.22 -20.76
CA ASN A 42 35.72 10.06 -20.80
C ASN A 42 35.95 10.87 -19.51
N SER A 43 35.01 10.88 -18.57
CA SER A 43 35.04 11.76 -17.39
C SER A 43 36.10 11.37 -16.34
N GLY A 44 36.66 10.15 -16.40
CA GLY A 44 37.58 9.62 -15.38
C GLY A 44 36.98 9.46 -13.98
N LYS A 45 35.74 9.93 -13.76
CA LYS A 45 35.05 9.88 -12.47
C LYS A 45 34.86 8.44 -11.99
N LEU A 46 34.92 8.24 -10.67
CA LEU A 46 34.82 6.94 -9.99
C LEU A 46 35.79 5.88 -10.56
N GLY A 47 37.00 6.28 -10.92
CA GLY A 47 38.03 5.38 -11.44
C GLY A 47 37.68 4.74 -12.79
N GLY A 48 36.80 5.37 -13.58
CA GLY A 48 36.40 4.90 -14.91
C GLY A 48 35.32 3.81 -14.93
N THR A 49 34.68 3.51 -13.78
CA THR A 49 33.72 2.40 -13.64
C THR A 49 32.30 2.85 -13.26
N ILE A 50 31.91 4.08 -13.61
CA ILE A 50 30.55 4.58 -13.33
C ILE A 50 29.51 3.60 -13.93
N PRO A 51 28.53 3.13 -13.14
CA PRO A 51 27.47 2.24 -13.63
C PRO A 51 26.41 3.03 -14.41
N VAL A 52 26.80 3.62 -15.54
CA VAL A 52 25.99 4.55 -16.34
C VAL A 52 24.65 3.95 -16.74
N LYS A 53 24.65 2.68 -17.17
CA LYS A 53 23.43 2.00 -17.59
C LYS A 53 22.41 1.94 -16.45
N GLN A 54 22.87 1.65 -15.24
CA GLN A 54 22.04 1.60 -14.03
C GLN A 54 21.62 3.00 -13.60
N GLY A 55 22.51 4.00 -13.67
CA GLY A 55 22.18 5.39 -13.38
C GLY A 55 21.07 5.93 -14.31
N ILE A 56 21.18 5.69 -15.62
CA ILE A 56 20.14 6.07 -16.60
C ILE A 56 18.85 5.32 -16.30
N LYS A 57 18.95 4.02 -16.01
CA LYS A 57 17.79 3.18 -15.68
C LYS A 57 17.07 3.71 -14.43
N ILE A 58 17.78 4.04 -13.36
CA ILE A 58 17.19 4.67 -12.16
C ILE A 58 16.54 5.98 -12.53
N CYS A 59 17.25 6.86 -13.25
CA CYS A 59 16.68 8.15 -13.59
C CYS A 59 15.40 8.01 -14.43
N HIS A 60 15.33 7.03 -15.31
CA HIS A 60 14.15 6.77 -16.13
C HIS A 60 13.02 6.11 -15.33
N ASP A 61 13.32 5.02 -14.62
CA ASP A 61 12.33 4.21 -13.89
C ASP A 61 11.67 5.01 -12.75
N TYR A 62 12.42 5.93 -12.13
CA TYR A 62 11.93 6.83 -11.10
C TYR A 62 11.52 8.21 -11.64
N GLU A 63 11.27 8.37 -12.94
CA GLU A 63 10.78 9.63 -13.54
C GLU A 63 11.63 10.87 -13.19
N LEU A 64 12.94 10.71 -13.05
CA LEU A 64 13.89 11.82 -12.90
C LEU A 64 14.30 12.39 -14.26
N ILE A 65 14.23 11.58 -15.31
CA ILE A 65 14.40 11.99 -16.71
C ILE A 65 13.29 11.42 -17.59
N THR A 66 13.09 12.03 -18.75
CA THR A 66 12.28 11.50 -19.85
C THR A 66 13.16 11.27 -21.05
N ILE A 67 13.10 10.08 -21.66
CA ILE A 67 13.81 9.75 -22.89
C ILE A 67 12.86 9.94 -24.07
N LYS A 68 13.19 10.87 -24.97
CA LYS A 68 12.45 11.14 -26.22
C LYS A 68 13.33 10.86 -27.43
N LYS A 69 12.76 10.95 -28.64
CA LYS A 69 13.50 10.79 -29.90
C LYS A 69 14.62 11.82 -30.03
N GLU A 70 14.37 13.03 -29.55
CA GLU A 70 15.26 14.18 -29.64
C GLU A 70 16.39 14.13 -28.60
N GLY A 71 16.24 13.33 -27.54
CA GLY A 71 17.24 13.19 -26.49
C GLY A 71 16.63 12.97 -25.10
N ILE A 72 17.48 13.13 -24.10
CA ILE A 72 17.14 13.01 -22.69
C ILE A 72 16.83 14.40 -22.13
N LEU A 73 15.73 14.51 -21.40
CA LEU A 73 15.28 15.73 -20.72
C LEU A 73 15.11 15.47 -19.22
N LEU A 74 15.34 16.49 -18.41
CA LEU A 74 14.93 16.47 -17.00
C LEU A 74 13.40 16.51 -16.90
N THR A 75 12.86 15.82 -15.90
CA THR A 75 11.49 16.03 -15.47
C THR A 75 11.38 17.28 -14.59
N GLU A 76 10.17 17.76 -14.36
CA GLU A 76 9.90 18.94 -13.53
C GLU A 76 10.49 18.79 -12.12
N ILE A 77 10.39 17.60 -11.53
CA ILE A 77 10.93 17.33 -10.18
C ILE A 77 12.45 17.46 -10.16
N SER A 78 13.14 16.88 -11.15
CA SER A 78 14.60 16.98 -11.24
C SER A 78 15.05 18.41 -11.49
N GLN A 79 14.37 19.10 -12.41
CA GLN A 79 14.70 20.47 -12.81
C GLN A 79 14.49 21.48 -11.68
N ASN A 80 13.41 21.34 -10.90
CA ASN A 80 13.00 22.35 -9.93
C ASN A 80 13.41 22.01 -8.50
N ARG A 81 13.61 20.73 -8.15
CA ARG A 81 13.79 20.30 -6.75
C ARG A 81 15.12 19.59 -6.47
N ILE A 82 15.76 18.98 -7.46
CA ILE A 82 16.99 18.19 -7.25
C ILE A 82 18.21 18.93 -7.77
N VAL A 83 18.26 19.22 -9.07
CA VAL A 83 19.41 19.87 -9.72
C VAL A 83 19.76 21.23 -9.09
N PRO A 84 18.80 22.10 -8.71
CA PRO A 84 19.14 23.39 -8.09
C PRO A 84 19.87 23.27 -6.74
N LEU A 85 19.84 22.10 -6.08
CA LEU A 85 20.48 21.90 -4.78
C LEU A 85 22.00 21.77 -4.87
N CYS A 86 22.57 21.52 -6.06
CA CYS A 86 24.00 21.38 -6.24
C CYS A 86 24.43 21.79 -7.66
N SER A 87 25.40 22.71 -7.74
CA SER A 87 25.97 23.19 -9.01
C SER A 87 27.18 22.40 -9.48
N ASN A 88 27.67 21.47 -8.66
CA ASN A 88 28.89 20.72 -8.91
C ASN A 88 28.57 19.40 -9.60
N ASP A 89 29.55 18.89 -10.32
CA ASP A 89 29.44 17.60 -10.98
C ASP A 89 29.48 16.42 -9.97
N ASP A 90 29.97 16.63 -8.75
CA ASP A 90 29.83 15.74 -7.60
C ASP A 90 28.65 16.18 -6.71
N PRO A 91 27.80 15.25 -6.26
CA PRO A 91 26.63 15.62 -5.47
C PRO A 91 27.02 16.04 -4.06
N ASN A 92 26.36 17.07 -3.55
CA ASN A 92 26.36 17.36 -2.12
C ASN A 92 25.29 16.53 -1.38
N ILE A 93 25.33 16.54 -0.05
CA ILE A 93 24.38 15.81 0.80
C ILE A 93 22.92 16.18 0.47
N LYS A 94 22.63 17.46 0.21
CA LYS A 94 21.26 17.92 -0.10
C LYS A 94 20.72 17.29 -1.39
N SER A 95 21.53 17.25 -2.45
CA SER A 95 21.17 16.59 -3.71
C SER A 95 21.01 15.07 -3.56
N LEU A 96 21.86 14.41 -2.77
CA LEU A 96 21.72 12.98 -2.46
C LEU A 96 20.41 12.70 -1.72
N ARG A 97 20.15 13.42 -0.63
CA ARG A 97 18.91 13.31 0.15
C ARG A 97 17.68 13.54 -0.73
N ALA A 98 17.72 14.47 -1.69
CA ALA A 98 16.61 14.73 -2.61
C ALA A 98 16.38 13.60 -3.63
N ILE A 99 17.43 13.00 -4.18
CA ILE A 99 17.31 11.82 -5.06
C ILE A 99 16.72 10.64 -4.27
N LEU A 100 17.27 10.35 -3.08
CA LEU A 100 16.79 9.26 -2.24
C LEU A 100 15.34 9.49 -1.81
N PHE A 101 14.98 10.73 -1.45
CA PHE A 101 13.60 11.08 -1.10
C PHE A 101 12.64 10.70 -2.22
N HIS A 102 13.01 11.05 -3.45
CA HIS A 102 12.17 10.77 -4.61
C HIS A 102 12.06 9.27 -4.86
N ILE A 103 13.17 8.53 -4.82
CA ILE A 103 13.18 7.07 -4.98
C ILE A 103 12.30 6.38 -3.92
N VAL A 104 12.52 6.71 -2.65
CA VAL A 104 11.78 6.14 -1.51
C VAL A 104 10.31 6.56 -1.52
N SER A 105 10.00 7.79 -1.94
CA SER A 105 8.61 8.25 -2.10
C SER A 105 7.90 7.60 -3.27
N TYR A 106 8.63 7.16 -4.29
CA TYR A 106 8.08 6.61 -5.52
C TYR A 106 7.82 5.10 -5.41
N HIS A 107 8.55 4.42 -4.51
CA HIS A 107 8.45 2.98 -4.31
C HIS A 107 8.23 2.63 -2.83
N ASN A 108 7.31 1.70 -2.57
CA ASN A 108 7.02 1.24 -1.21
C ASN A 108 8.02 0.17 -0.79
N PHE A 109 9.13 0.60 -0.20
CA PHE A 109 10.11 -0.30 0.37
C PHE A 109 9.53 -1.01 1.60
N SER A 110 9.64 -2.34 1.65
CA SER A 110 9.12 -3.15 2.76
C SER A 110 9.77 -2.77 4.08
N TRP A 111 11.06 -2.41 4.07
CA TRP A 111 11.80 -2.06 5.27
C TRP A 111 11.29 -0.78 5.95
N LEU A 112 10.48 0.05 5.27
CA LEU A 112 9.88 1.25 5.88
C LEU A 112 8.92 0.92 7.03
N ILE A 113 8.36 -0.30 7.09
CA ILE A 113 7.51 -0.71 8.22
C ILE A 113 8.27 -0.86 9.54
N PHE A 114 9.59 -0.96 9.49
CA PHE A 114 10.46 -1.13 10.64
C PHE A 114 11.17 0.16 11.04
N TYR A 115 10.72 1.31 10.50
CA TYR A 115 11.18 2.61 10.97
C TYR A 115 11.00 2.74 12.48
N ASP A 116 12.06 3.19 13.16
CA ASP A 116 12.06 3.50 14.58
C ASP A 116 12.62 4.92 14.77
N SER A 117 12.12 5.64 15.78
CA SER A 117 12.66 6.94 16.18
C SER A 117 14.07 6.85 16.79
N ASP A 118 14.49 5.67 17.23
CA ASP A 118 15.87 5.38 17.59
C ASP A 118 16.66 4.96 16.32
N PRO A 119 17.61 5.80 15.86
CA PRO A 119 18.35 5.54 14.63
C PRO A 119 19.22 4.29 14.71
N ASP A 120 19.72 3.88 15.88
CA ASP A 120 20.56 2.71 16.01
C ASP A 120 19.75 1.42 15.87
N ILE A 121 18.54 1.38 16.46
CA ILE A 121 17.61 0.26 16.30
C ILE A 121 17.23 0.11 14.83
N PHE A 122 16.79 1.19 14.21
CA PHE A 122 16.36 1.16 12.81
C PHE A 122 17.51 0.78 11.85
N ARG A 123 18.70 1.36 12.05
CA ARG A 123 19.89 1.08 11.25
C ARG A 123 20.31 -0.38 11.37
N ASN A 124 20.32 -0.96 12.58
CA ASN A 124 20.68 -2.36 12.79
C ASN A 124 19.72 -3.31 12.06
N TYR A 125 18.42 -3.05 12.15
CA TYR A 125 17.43 -3.81 11.40
C TYR A 125 17.71 -3.76 9.88
N LEU A 126 17.93 -2.55 9.35
CA LEU A 126 18.14 -2.37 7.92
C LEU A 126 19.45 -3.01 7.43
N ILE A 127 20.51 -3.02 8.24
CA ILE A 127 21.77 -3.71 7.91
C ILE A 127 21.56 -5.21 7.69
N GLU A 128 20.72 -5.84 8.51
CA GLU A 128 20.44 -7.28 8.41
C GLU A 128 19.57 -7.61 7.19
N ASP A 129 18.62 -6.74 6.82
CA ASP A 129 17.67 -6.95 5.72
C ASP A 129 18.20 -6.48 4.35
N ASP A 130 18.71 -5.25 4.26
CA ASP A 130 19.21 -4.63 3.02
C ASP A 130 20.41 -3.70 3.28
N PRO A 131 21.65 -4.24 3.36
CA PRO A 131 22.84 -3.47 3.70
C PRO A 131 23.20 -2.38 2.68
N GLU A 132 22.74 -2.50 1.43
CA GLU A 132 22.96 -1.47 0.42
C GLU A 132 22.13 -0.21 0.74
N TRP A 133 20.89 -0.36 1.21
CA TRP A 133 20.10 0.77 1.67
C TRP A 133 20.69 1.42 2.92
N THR A 134 21.19 0.64 3.87
CA THR A 134 21.91 1.21 5.02
C THR A 134 23.08 2.07 4.55
N ASN A 135 23.92 1.55 3.65
CA ASN A 135 25.05 2.29 3.10
C ASN A 135 24.60 3.58 2.37
N LEU A 136 23.50 3.53 1.60
CA LEU A 136 22.93 4.71 0.95
C LEU A 136 22.50 5.78 1.94
N LEU A 137 21.76 5.40 2.98
CA LEU A 137 21.26 6.30 4.02
C LEU A 137 22.42 6.87 4.85
N ASP A 138 23.44 6.07 5.16
CA ASP A 138 24.66 6.52 5.84
C ASP A 138 25.41 7.58 5.03
N ASN A 139 25.64 7.34 3.73
CA ASN A 139 26.32 8.30 2.86
C ASN A 139 25.51 9.61 2.67
N ALA A 140 24.18 9.55 2.82
CA ALA A 140 23.31 10.71 2.82
C ALA A 140 23.12 11.34 4.23
N LYS A 141 23.78 10.80 5.26
CA LYS A 141 23.64 11.18 6.67
C LYS A 141 22.17 11.20 7.12
N LEU A 142 21.40 10.18 6.74
CA LEU A 142 19.98 10.08 7.06
C LEU A 142 19.71 9.32 8.37
N PHE A 143 20.74 8.82 9.05
CA PHE A 143 20.64 8.30 10.43
C PHE A 143 21.02 9.32 11.51
N ASP A 144 21.43 10.53 11.13
CA ASP A 144 21.70 11.61 12.08
C ASP A 144 20.39 12.27 12.52
N PHE A 145 19.67 11.62 13.42
CA PHE A 145 18.35 12.10 13.90
C PHE A 145 18.47 13.32 14.82
N SER A 146 19.68 13.83 15.07
CA SER A 146 19.87 15.14 15.70
C SER A 146 19.68 16.30 14.72
N ASP A 147 19.77 16.03 13.40
CA ASP A 147 19.56 17.00 12.33
C ASP A 147 18.06 17.19 12.04
N GLU A 148 17.55 18.42 12.20
CA GLU A 148 16.15 18.76 11.92
C GLU A 148 15.78 18.52 10.44
N GLU A 149 16.70 18.74 9.50
CA GLU A 149 16.45 18.44 8.08
C GLU A 149 16.24 16.92 7.86
N VAL A 150 16.90 16.06 8.64
CA VAL A 150 16.75 14.59 8.58
C VAL A 150 15.40 14.16 9.15
N ASN A 151 15.02 14.70 10.31
CA ASN A 151 13.73 14.40 10.91
C ASN A 151 12.57 14.82 10.00
N GLN A 152 12.68 16.01 9.37
CA GLN A 152 11.70 16.46 8.40
C GLN A 152 11.67 15.57 7.15
N TRP A 153 12.83 15.10 6.69
CA TRP A 153 12.93 14.18 5.57
C TRP A 153 12.17 12.87 5.85
N TRP A 154 12.41 12.24 7.00
CA TRP A 154 11.72 11.00 7.40
C TRP A 154 10.23 11.22 7.59
N SER A 155 9.84 12.32 8.24
CA SER A 155 8.43 12.67 8.42
C SER A 155 7.69 12.74 7.08
N ASN A 156 8.29 13.39 6.08
CA ASN A 156 7.70 13.51 4.74
C ASN A 156 7.65 12.16 3.98
N VAL A 157 8.62 11.27 4.21
CA VAL A 157 8.61 9.92 3.62
C VAL A 157 7.50 9.08 4.24
N LEU A 158 7.41 9.09 5.57
CA LEU A 158 6.43 8.29 6.32
C LEU A 158 5.00 8.77 6.06
N GLU A 159 4.76 10.07 5.97
CA GLU A 159 3.45 10.63 5.59
C GLU A 159 2.96 10.05 4.26
N LYS A 160 3.81 10.07 3.23
CA LYS A 160 3.47 9.49 1.91
C LYS A 160 3.25 7.99 1.97
N TYR A 161 4.02 7.29 2.80
CA TYR A 161 3.92 5.86 2.96
C TYR A 161 2.62 5.45 3.65
N GLU A 162 2.20 6.18 4.69
CA GLU A 162 0.90 5.97 5.35
C GLU A 162 -0.26 6.29 4.40
N ASP A 163 -0.19 7.39 3.65
CA ASP A 163 -1.14 7.71 2.59
C ASP A 163 -1.30 6.57 1.57
N TYR A 164 -0.19 5.93 1.20
CA TYR A 164 -0.20 4.77 0.32
C TYR A 164 -0.83 3.55 0.98
N LYS A 165 -0.46 3.23 2.23
CA LYS A 165 -1.06 2.14 2.99
C LYS A 165 -2.57 2.29 3.11
N GLU A 166 -3.06 3.50 3.38
CA GLU A 166 -4.50 3.77 3.47
C GLU A 166 -5.19 3.58 2.11
N LYS A 167 -4.59 4.06 1.02
CA LYS A 167 -5.10 3.79 -0.33
C LYS A 167 -5.11 2.30 -0.67
N LEU A 168 -4.08 1.56 -0.24
CA LEU A 168 -3.99 0.11 -0.46
C LEU A 168 -5.06 -0.64 0.34
N LYS A 169 -5.20 -0.34 1.65
CA LYS A 169 -6.27 -0.88 2.51
C LYS A 169 -7.65 -0.64 1.91
N LYS A 170 -7.89 0.59 1.44
CA LYS A 170 -9.14 0.94 0.77
C LYS A 170 -9.37 0.12 -0.51
N ALA A 171 -8.35 -0.01 -1.35
CA ALA A 171 -8.45 -0.82 -2.58
C ALA A 171 -8.73 -2.31 -2.29
N ILE A 172 -8.12 -2.87 -1.24
CA ILE A 172 -8.40 -4.24 -0.77
C ILE A 172 -9.87 -4.36 -0.31
N GLY A 173 -10.36 -3.36 0.44
CA GLY A 173 -11.76 -3.26 0.86
C GLY A 173 -12.71 -3.23 -0.33
N ASP A 174 -12.49 -2.30 -1.28
CA ASP A 174 -13.30 -2.13 -2.50
C ASP A 174 -13.41 -3.43 -3.32
N VAL A 175 -12.30 -4.17 -3.47
CA VAL A 175 -12.28 -5.46 -4.16
C VAL A 175 -13.08 -6.50 -3.38
N GLY A 176 -12.91 -6.58 -2.06
CA GLY A 176 -13.71 -7.46 -1.21
C GLY A 176 -15.22 -7.20 -1.31
N GLU A 177 -15.64 -5.94 -1.26
CA GLU A 177 -17.03 -5.56 -1.40
C GLU A 177 -17.59 -5.96 -2.76
N LYS A 178 -16.80 -5.74 -3.83
CA LYS A 178 -17.15 -6.17 -5.19
C LYS A 178 -17.35 -7.68 -5.27
N LEU A 179 -16.43 -8.45 -4.69
CA LEU A 179 -16.50 -9.91 -4.64
C LEU A 179 -17.74 -10.37 -3.88
N THR A 180 -18.04 -9.77 -2.72
CA THR A 180 -19.26 -10.05 -1.94
C THR A 180 -20.52 -9.75 -2.74
N TYR A 181 -20.60 -8.61 -3.43
CA TYR A 181 -21.77 -8.24 -4.23
C TYR A 181 -22.02 -9.26 -5.35
N ILE A 182 -20.96 -9.66 -6.07
CA ILE A 182 -21.04 -10.67 -7.15
C ILE A 182 -21.48 -12.02 -6.57
N TYR A 183 -20.85 -12.43 -5.46
CA TYR A 183 -21.17 -13.67 -4.77
C TYR A 183 -22.65 -13.73 -4.37
N GLU A 184 -23.16 -12.69 -3.72
CA GLU A 184 -24.55 -12.64 -3.25
C GLU A 184 -25.56 -12.61 -4.41
N LEU A 185 -25.25 -11.93 -5.53
CA LEU A 185 -26.09 -12.00 -6.74
C LEU A 185 -26.21 -13.43 -7.26
N GLN A 186 -25.10 -14.18 -7.29
CA GLN A 186 -25.10 -15.58 -7.73
C GLN A 186 -25.85 -16.48 -6.75
N ARG A 187 -25.63 -16.32 -5.44
CA ARG A 187 -26.32 -17.09 -4.40
C ARG A 187 -27.84 -16.89 -4.46
N VAL A 188 -28.31 -15.65 -4.50
CA VAL A 188 -29.73 -15.30 -4.61
C VAL A 188 -30.35 -15.88 -5.89
N LYS A 189 -29.63 -15.82 -7.01
CA LYS A 189 -30.05 -16.42 -8.28
C LYS A 189 -30.17 -17.94 -8.18
N ASN A 190 -29.20 -18.61 -7.54
CA ASN A 190 -29.20 -20.06 -7.33
C ASN A 190 -30.34 -20.51 -6.41
N ASP A 191 -30.71 -19.68 -5.44
CA ASP A 191 -31.88 -19.91 -4.57
C ASP A 191 -33.22 -19.76 -5.32
N GLY A 192 -33.21 -19.22 -6.54
CA GLY A 192 -34.38 -19.09 -7.42
C GLY A 192 -35.01 -17.70 -7.43
N TYR A 193 -34.38 -16.70 -6.80
CA TYR A 193 -34.91 -15.34 -6.72
C TYR A 193 -34.49 -14.51 -7.94
N ARG A 194 -35.48 -13.94 -8.65
CA ARG A 194 -35.25 -13.11 -9.84
C ARG A 194 -36.14 -11.85 -9.86
N PRO A 195 -35.63 -10.71 -10.39
CA PRO A 195 -34.23 -10.48 -10.75
C PRO A 195 -33.36 -10.32 -9.49
N GLU A 196 -32.16 -10.89 -9.49
CA GLU A 196 -31.25 -10.94 -8.33
C GLU A 196 -30.91 -9.56 -7.76
N LYS A 197 -30.78 -8.55 -8.64
CA LYS A 197 -30.50 -7.15 -8.26
C LYS A 197 -31.60 -6.49 -7.43
N SER A 198 -32.82 -7.02 -7.42
CA SER A 198 -33.90 -6.53 -6.55
C SER A 198 -33.70 -6.94 -5.09
N PHE A 199 -32.87 -7.94 -4.83
CA PHE A 199 -32.66 -8.51 -3.49
C PHE A 199 -31.28 -8.17 -2.92
N VAL A 200 -30.28 -7.88 -3.76
CA VAL A 200 -28.92 -7.53 -3.34
C VAL A 200 -28.63 -6.06 -3.62
N LYS A 201 -28.22 -5.31 -2.60
CA LYS A 201 -27.85 -3.89 -2.69
C LYS A 201 -26.45 -3.67 -2.16
N TRP A 202 -25.65 -2.90 -2.89
CA TRP A 202 -24.36 -2.41 -2.42
C TRP A 202 -24.58 -1.11 -1.64
N ALA A 203 -24.69 -1.22 -0.32
CA ALA A 203 -25.10 -0.14 0.57
C ALA A 203 -23.98 0.90 0.78
N ALA A 204 -22.72 0.48 0.93
CA ALA A 204 -21.57 1.40 1.07
C ALA A 204 -21.43 2.37 -0.12
N ARG A 205 -21.86 1.98 -1.33
CA ARG A 205 -21.87 2.88 -2.49
C ARG A 205 -22.99 3.92 -2.48
N ILE A 206 -24.00 3.74 -1.64
CA ILE A 206 -25.16 4.61 -1.52
C ILE A 206 -24.95 5.57 -0.35
N ASP A 207 -24.64 5.03 0.83
CA ASP A 207 -24.44 5.80 2.06
C ASP A 207 -23.69 4.98 3.13
N ASP A 208 -22.53 5.46 3.56
CA ASP A 208 -21.73 4.83 4.63
C ASP A 208 -22.46 4.82 5.99
N HIS A 209 -23.47 5.67 6.19
CA HIS A 209 -24.26 5.71 7.44
C HIS A 209 -25.15 4.48 7.65
N PHE A 210 -25.30 3.60 6.66
CA PHE A 210 -26.04 2.35 6.82
C PHE A 210 -25.37 1.38 7.80
N GLY A 211 -24.05 1.49 8.02
CA GLY A 211 -23.31 0.65 8.97
C GLY A 211 -23.16 -0.81 8.54
N PHE A 212 -23.22 -1.07 7.22
CA PHE A 212 -22.89 -2.34 6.57
C PHE A 212 -22.64 -2.09 5.08
N ASP A 213 -21.85 -2.96 4.44
CA ASP A 213 -21.45 -2.77 3.04
C ASP A 213 -22.48 -3.28 2.04
N ILE A 214 -23.06 -4.46 2.30
CA ILE A 214 -23.99 -5.14 1.39
C ILE A 214 -25.27 -5.51 2.15
N GLN A 215 -26.43 -5.24 1.54
CA GLN A 215 -27.71 -5.81 1.98
C GLN A 215 -28.08 -6.96 1.04
N SER A 216 -28.54 -8.08 1.59
CA SER A 216 -29.06 -9.21 0.81
C SER A 216 -30.30 -9.80 1.49
N ILE A 217 -30.74 -10.98 1.05
CA ILE A 217 -31.80 -11.78 1.70
C ILE A 217 -31.23 -13.08 2.27
N ARG A 218 -31.86 -13.68 3.27
CA ARG A 218 -31.42 -14.96 3.84
C ARG A 218 -31.35 -16.09 2.81
N GLY A 219 -32.28 -16.10 1.86
CA GLY A 219 -32.44 -17.20 0.91
C GLY A 219 -32.63 -18.54 1.61
N LYS A 220 -32.30 -19.63 0.93
CA LYS A 220 -32.44 -21.00 1.44
C LYS A 220 -31.32 -21.38 2.41
N TYR A 221 -30.21 -20.66 2.35
CA TYR A 221 -28.99 -21.01 3.08
C TYR A 221 -29.06 -20.67 4.57
N PHE A 222 -29.71 -19.56 4.94
CA PHE A 222 -29.77 -19.06 6.32
C PHE A 222 -31.15 -19.26 6.99
N CYS A 223 -32.04 -20.09 6.42
CA CYS A 223 -33.47 -20.10 6.77
C CYS A 223 -33.92 -21.05 7.89
N HIS A 224 -33.02 -21.74 8.60
CA HIS A 224 -33.42 -22.78 9.57
C HIS A 224 -34.42 -22.31 10.65
N THR A 225 -34.45 -21.03 10.97
CA THR A 225 -35.35 -20.43 11.97
C THR A 225 -36.04 -19.13 11.49
N PHE A 226 -35.84 -18.72 10.23
CA PHE A 226 -36.25 -17.41 9.71
C PHE A 226 -36.83 -17.54 8.30
N LEU A 227 -37.53 -16.51 7.82
CA LEU A 227 -38.10 -16.53 6.48
C LEU A 227 -37.00 -16.30 5.43
N GLU A 228 -37.07 -17.00 4.29
CA GLU A 228 -36.05 -16.88 3.24
C GLU A 228 -35.90 -15.45 2.68
N LYS A 229 -36.98 -14.65 2.70
CA LYS A 229 -36.97 -13.26 2.21
C LYS A 229 -36.55 -12.24 3.27
N ASP A 230 -36.25 -12.68 4.49
CA ASP A 230 -35.76 -11.76 5.52
C ASP A 230 -34.43 -11.16 5.05
N LYS A 231 -34.26 -9.87 5.30
CA LYS A 231 -33.03 -9.16 4.92
C LYS A 231 -31.87 -9.61 5.81
N ILE A 232 -30.69 -9.62 5.22
CA ILE A 232 -29.42 -9.73 5.93
C ILE A 232 -28.56 -8.52 5.62
N GLN A 233 -27.79 -8.10 6.61
CA GLN A 233 -26.74 -7.09 6.50
C GLN A 233 -25.39 -7.79 6.50
N ILE A 234 -24.49 -7.35 5.63
CA ILE A 234 -23.18 -7.95 5.44
C ILE A 234 -22.13 -6.84 5.53
N GLU A 235 -21.23 -7.01 6.48
CA GLU A 235 -19.98 -6.26 6.61
C GLU A 235 -18.85 -7.06 5.96
N VAL A 236 -18.02 -6.43 5.15
CA VAL A 236 -16.97 -7.09 4.38
C VAL A 236 -15.62 -6.78 4.98
N LYS A 237 -14.85 -7.82 5.30
CA LYS A 237 -13.49 -7.69 5.81
C LYS A 237 -12.53 -8.46 4.90
N SER A 238 -11.47 -7.82 4.46
CA SER A 238 -10.63 -8.35 3.38
C SER A 238 -9.14 -8.22 3.71
N SER A 239 -8.34 -9.18 3.25
CA SER A 239 -6.89 -9.16 3.46
C SER A 239 -6.14 -9.73 2.27
N GLU A 240 -4.97 -9.17 1.97
CA GLU A 240 -3.98 -9.78 1.07
C GLU A 240 -3.29 -11.01 1.69
N SER A 241 -3.41 -11.19 3.02
CA SER A 241 -2.84 -12.34 3.69
C SER A 241 -3.56 -13.62 3.30
N ILE A 242 -2.79 -14.67 3.01
CA ILE A 242 -3.29 -16.02 2.74
C ILE A 242 -3.49 -16.86 4.02
N LYS A 243 -3.26 -16.29 5.21
CA LYS A 243 -3.32 -17.00 6.49
C LYS A 243 -4.75 -17.09 7.03
N ILE A 244 -5.37 -18.25 6.82
CA ILE A 244 -6.76 -18.56 7.22
C ILE A 244 -6.88 -18.76 8.74
N ASP A 245 -5.88 -19.37 9.36
CA ASP A 245 -5.82 -19.71 10.79
C ASP A 245 -5.66 -18.49 11.71
N SER A 246 -5.22 -17.36 11.16
CA SER A 246 -4.99 -16.12 11.90
C SER A 246 -5.48 -14.91 11.12
N PHE A 247 -6.72 -14.92 10.63
CA PHE A 247 -7.28 -13.77 9.93
C PHE A 247 -7.47 -12.60 10.88
N ARG A 248 -7.00 -11.42 10.46
CA ARG A 248 -6.99 -10.20 11.28
C ARG A 248 -7.78 -9.11 10.58
N PHE A 249 -8.65 -8.47 11.34
CA PHE A 249 -9.40 -7.31 10.89
C PHE A 249 -9.77 -6.44 12.07
N TYR A 250 -10.19 -5.22 11.77
CA TYR A 250 -10.64 -4.25 12.74
C TYR A 250 -12.15 -4.10 12.64
N ILE A 251 -12.78 -3.85 13.80
CA ILE A 251 -14.20 -3.53 13.89
C ILE A 251 -14.30 -2.21 14.66
N SER A 252 -14.95 -1.23 14.06
CA SER A 252 -15.22 0.05 14.70
C SER A 252 -16.43 -0.05 15.65
N LYS A 253 -16.50 0.84 16.63
CA LYS A 253 -17.66 0.91 17.55
C LYS A 253 -18.99 1.10 16.83
N PRO A 254 -19.12 2.00 15.83
CA PRO A 254 -20.36 2.12 15.06
C PRO A 254 -20.76 0.84 14.32
N GLU A 255 -19.82 0.16 13.65
CA GLU A 255 -20.06 -1.14 12.98
C GLU A 255 -20.60 -2.17 13.98
N TRP A 256 -19.94 -2.28 15.13
CA TRP A 256 -20.36 -3.24 16.15
C TRP A 256 -21.73 -2.93 16.73
N LEU A 257 -22.03 -1.66 17.01
CA LEU A 257 -23.36 -1.26 17.49
C LEU A 257 -24.45 -1.59 16.45
N MET A 258 -24.15 -1.48 15.16
CA MET A 258 -25.07 -1.92 14.10
C MET A 258 -25.26 -3.43 14.10
N ALA A 259 -24.16 -4.19 14.23
CA ALA A 259 -24.18 -5.64 14.32
C ALA A 259 -24.95 -6.15 15.54
N GLN A 260 -24.77 -5.51 16.70
CA GLN A 260 -25.48 -5.84 17.95
C GLN A 260 -26.99 -5.66 17.83
N LYS A 261 -27.45 -4.59 17.18
CA LYS A 261 -28.88 -4.36 16.91
C LYS A 261 -29.49 -5.44 16.01
N ASN A 262 -28.67 -6.14 15.24
CA ASN A 262 -29.08 -7.05 14.17
C ASN A 262 -28.41 -8.43 14.28
N PHE A 263 -28.08 -8.92 15.48
CA PHE A 263 -27.23 -10.11 15.65
C PHE A 263 -27.63 -11.35 14.83
N HIS A 264 -28.92 -11.53 14.59
CA HIS A 264 -29.41 -12.69 13.84
C HIS A 264 -29.38 -12.49 12.33
N SER A 265 -29.28 -11.26 11.82
CA SER A 265 -29.30 -10.91 10.40
C SER A 265 -28.01 -10.22 9.93
N TYR A 266 -27.05 -9.98 10.82
CA TYR A 266 -25.78 -9.32 10.51
C TYR A 266 -24.63 -10.32 10.44
N PHE A 267 -23.88 -10.29 9.34
CA PHE A 267 -22.79 -11.21 9.05
C PHE A 267 -21.53 -10.45 8.64
N PHE A 268 -20.37 -10.97 9.03
CA PHE A 268 -19.09 -10.56 8.48
C PHE A 268 -18.70 -11.55 7.38
N TYR A 269 -18.44 -11.06 6.17
CA TYR A 269 -17.90 -11.83 5.06
C TYR A 269 -16.41 -11.55 4.96
N CYS A 270 -15.60 -12.59 5.18
CA CYS A 270 -14.14 -12.47 5.20
C CYS A 270 -13.52 -13.05 3.93
N TRP A 271 -12.73 -12.24 3.21
CA TRP A 271 -11.98 -12.65 2.01
C TRP A 271 -10.47 -12.71 2.30
N VAL A 272 -9.83 -13.82 1.92
CA VAL A 272 -8.39 -14.05 2.13
C VAL A 272 -7.63 -14.06 0.81
N GLY A 273 -6.39 -13.58 0.84
CA GLY A 273 -5.53 -13.51 -0.33
C GLY A 273 -6.11 -12.68 -1.47
N VAL A 274 -6.65 -11.50 -1.16
CA VAL A 274 -7.15 -10.56 -2.18
C VAL A 274 -6.02 -10.11 -3.10
N ASP A 275 -6.22 -10.22 -4.41
CA ASP A 275 -5.34 -9.75 -5.47
C ASP A 275 -6.05 -8.58 -6.17
N ILE A 276 -5.57 -7.37 -5.91
CA ILE A 276 -6.18 -6.12 -6.40
C ILE A 276 -6.08 -6.04 -7.93
N ASP A 277 -5.00 -6.51 -8.52
CA ASP A 277 -4.77 -6.42 -9.97
C ASP A 277 -5.72 -7.33 -10.75
N LYS A 278 -6.03 -8.51 -10.18
CA LYS A 278 -6.97 -9.47 -10.77
C LYS A 278 -8.40 -9.29 -10.29
N GLU A 279 -8.62 -8.40 -9.32
CA GLU A 279 -9.88 -8.24 -8.59
C GLU A 279 -10.45 -9.59 -8.13
N SER A 280 -9.59 -10.43 -7.54
CA SER A 280 -9.90 -11.80 -7.12
C SER A 280 -9.47 -12.04 -5.68
N ALA A 281 -9.89 -13.16 -5.09
CA ALA A 281 -9.38 -13.65 -3.82
C ALA A 281 -8.91 -15.09 -3.97
N MET A 282 -7.97 -15.52 -3.12
CA MET A 282 -7.57 -16.92 -3.04
C MET A 282 -8.73 -17.78 -2.55
N GLU A 283 -9.47 -17.29 -1.55
CA GLU A 283 -10.59 -18.01 -0.95
C GLU A 283 -11.59 -17.05 -0.31
N GLY A 284 -12.85 -17.50 -0.16
CA GLY A 284 -13.93 -16.77 0.49
C GLY A 284 -15.22 -16.71 -0.32
N PRO A 285 -16.28 -16.10 0.24
CA PRO A 285 -16.27 -15.48 1.57
C PRO A 285 -16.41 -16.54 2.68
N TYR A 286 -15.64 -16.36 3.76
CA TYR A 286 -15.92 -17.03 5.03
C TYR A 286 -17.01 -16.26 5.76
N VAL A 287 -18.09 -16.94 6.16
CA VAL A 287 -19.24 -16.26 6.79
C VAL A 287 -19.22 -16.41 8.29
N ILE A 288 -19.14 -15.27 8.97
CA ILE A 288 -19.12 -15.17 10.43
C ILE A 288 -20.39 -14.46 10.90
N PRO A 289 -21.31 -15.15 11.58
CA PRO A 289 -22.43 -14.48 12.24
C PRO A 289 -21.93 -13.50 13.30
N ALA A 290 -22.48 -12.28 13.35
CA ALA A 290 -22.05 -11.26 14.31
C ALA A 290 -22.08 -11.75 15.77
N ILE A 291 -23.08 -12.57 16.11
CA ILE A 291 -23.23 -13.16 17.45
C ILE A 291 -22.01 -14.00 17.88
N ALA A 292 -21.29 -14.62 16.93
CA ALA A 292 -20.09 -15.42 17.22
C ALA A 292 -18.90 -14.55 17.68
N LEU A 293 -18.97 -13.24 17.48
CA LEU A 293 -17.94 -12.29 17.92
C LEU A 293 -18.27 -11.64 19.26
N LYS A 294 -19.48 -11.86 19.82
CA LYS A 294 -19.98 -11.10 20.96
C LYS A 294 -19.01 -11.04 22.13
N ASP A 295 -18.39 -12.16 22.47
CA ASP A 295 -17.48 -12.27 23.63
C ASP A 295 -16.03 -11.86 23.29
N LYS A 296 -15.75 -11.51 22.04
CA LYS A 296 -14.44 -11.03 21.57
C LYS A 296 -14.35 -9.51 21.49
N ILE A 297 -15.49 -8.81 21.47
CA ILE A 297 -15.52 -7.36 21.33
C ILE A 297 -15.51 -6.72 22.73
N PRO A 298 -14.66 -5.70 22.98
CA PRO A 298 -14.64 -5.00 24.24
C PRO A 298 -15.99 -4.34 24.54
N THR A 299 -16.24 -4.13 25.83
CA THR A 299 -17.33 -3.30 26.32
C THR A 299 -16.72 -2.08 27.01
N ASP A 300 -17.39 -0.93 26.93
CA ASP A 300 -16.95 0.25 27.67
C ASP A 300 -16.99 -0.05 29.16
N ASN A 301 -15.86 0.19 29.82
CA ASN A 301 -15.60 -0.16 31.21
C ASN A 301 -15.59 1.07 32.13
N SER A 302 -15.75 2.28 31.58
CA SER A 302 -16.04 3.50 32.32
C SER A 302 -16.74 4.54 31.45
N ASN A 303 -17.32 5.58 32.07
CA ASN A 303 -17.90 6.74 31.36
C ASN A 303 -16.83 7.73 30.85
N GLU A 304 -15.56 7.52 31.21
CA GLU A 304 -14.44 8.42 30.88
C GLU A 304 -13.57 7.87 29.75
N CYS A 305 -13.74 6.59 29.39
CA CYS A 305 -12.97 5.92 28.37
C CYS A 305 -13.88 5.00 27.56
N GLU A 306 -14.06 5.34 26.29
CA GLU A 306 -14.81 4.54 25.34
C GLU A 306 -13.86 3.94 24.31
N TRP A 307 -14.07 2.68 23.94
CA TRP A 307 -13.32 2.09 22.84
C TRP A 307 -13.83 2.65 21.51
N SER A 308 -12.94 2.85 20.54
CA SER A 308 -13.30 3.34 19.19
C SER A 308 -13.20 2.23 18.15
N GLU A 309 -12.19 1.37 18.28
CA GLU A 309 -11.90 0.27 17.37
C GLU A 309 -11.32 -0.92 18.15
N CYS A 310 -11.60 -2.13 17.70
CA CYS A 310 -10.98 -3.34 18.25
C CYS A 310 -10.38 -4.21 17.14
N ARG A 311 -9.21 -4.79 17.43
CA ARG A 311 -8.57 -5.76 16.54
C ARG A 311 -9.07 -7.16 16.85
N CYS A 312 -9.76 -7.76 15.89
CA CYS A 312 -10.20 -9.16 15.94
C CYS A 312 -9.18 -10.08 15.28
N VAL A 313 -8.88 -11.20 15.94
CA VAL A 313 -8.09 -12.31 15.36
C VAL A 313 -8.93 -13.58 15.43
N ILE A 314 -9.14 -14.19 14.27
CA ILE A 314 -10.06 -15.32 14.12
C ILE A 314 -9.43 -16.39 13.24
N ASP A 315 -9.61 -17.63 13.66
CA ASP A 315 -9.34 -18.80 12.84
C ASP A 315 -10.55 -19.06 11.94
N LEU A 316 -10.41 -18.72 10.65
CA LEU A 316 -11.48 -18.83 9.66
C LEU A 316 -11.82 -20.29 9.31
N SER A 317 -10.92 -21.24 9.57
CA SER A 317 -11.17 -22.67 9.31
C SER A 317 -12.36 -23.23 10.10
N LYS A 318 -12.75 -22.53 11.18
CA LYS A 318 -13.91 -22.85 12.02
C LYS A 318 -15.24 -22.36 11.45
N PHE A 319 -15.18 -21.53 10.41
CA PHE A 319 -16.35 -20.93 9.78
C PHE A 319 -16.59 -21.56 8.42
N LYS A 320 -17.86 -21.59 8.00
CA LYS A 320 -18.21 -22.19 6.72
C LYS A 320 -17.62 -21.35 5.60
N LEU A 321 -16.85 -22.02 4.74
CA LEU A 321 -16.57 -21.52 3.41
C LEU A 321 -17.83 -21.67 2.57
N LEU A 322 -18.24 -20.57 1.95
CA LEU A 322 -19.34 -20.57 1.01
C LEU A 322 -18.78 -20.79 -0.41
N HIS A 323 -19.00 -21.99 -0.96
CA HIS A 323 -18.72 -22.30 -2.37
C HIS A 323 -19.84 -21.82 -3.28
#